data_AF-A0A661IBK5-F1
#
_entry.id   AF-A0A661IBK5-F1
#
_cell.length_a   1.000
_cell.length_b   1.000
_cell.length_c   1.000
_cell.angle_alpha   90.00
_cell.angle_beta   90.00
_cell.angle_gamma   90.00
#
_symmetry.space_group_name_H-M   'P 1'
#
loop_
_entity.id
_entity.type
_entity.pdbx_description
1 polymer ?
#
loop_
_entity_poly.entity_id
_entity_poly.type
_entity_poly.pdbx_seq_one_letter_code
_entity_poly.pdbx_strand_id
1 'polypeptide(L)' 'MANTVRKNFVFDATVASHLEELANKDQKSMTAFLQEVIEERYEEIEVQKKLDALEAFAGSGTGLFGDLTIQEIKANWDV' A
#
# COMPACT_ATOMS: atom_id res chain seq x y z
N MET A 1 22.39 4.16 -12.67
CA MET A 1 22.94 4.52 -11.34
C MET A 1 21.76 4.69 -10.41
N ALA A 2 21.62 3.86 -9.38
CA ALA A 2 20.57 4.05 -8.37
C ALA A 2 20.86 5.36 -7.62
N ASN A 3 19.85 6.23 -7.52
CA ASN A 3 20.00 7.57 -6.96
C ASN A 3 19.99 7.46 -5.42
N THR A 4 21.07 6.94 -4.83
CA THR A 4 21.15 6.66 -3.39
C THR A 4 21.29 7.97 -2.60
N VAL A 5 20.33 8.22 -1.71
CA VAL A 5 20.32 9.41 -0.84
C VAL A 5 20.63 9.00 0.59
N ARG A 6 21.65 9.60 1.21
CA ARG A 6 21.94 9.40 2.63
C ARG A 6 20.98 10.24 3.48
N LYS A 7 20.30 9.59 4.43
CA LYS A 7 19.47 10.24 5.44
C LYS A 7 20.05 9.93 6.82
N ASN A 8 19.95 10.90 7.73
CA ASN A 8 20.30 10.73 9.13
C ASN A 8 19.00 10.75 9.94
N PHE A 9 18.83 9.76 10.80
CA PHE A 9 17.67 9.64 11.68
C PHE A 9 18.12 9.83 13.12
N VAL A 10 17.23 10.40 13.93
CA VAL A 10 17.41 10.49 15.38
C VAL A 10 16.44 9.48 15.99
N PHE A 11 16.99 8.53 16.74
CA PHE A 11 16.23 7.51 17.46
C PHE A 11 16.47 7.66 18.95
N ASP A 12 15.44 7.33 19.74
CA ASP A 12 15.63 7.11 21.17
C ASP A 12 16.58 5.93 21.40
N ALA A 13 17.33 5.96 22.49
CA ALA A 13 18.34 4.93 22.78
C ALA A 13 17.77 3.50 22.75
N THR A 14 16.57 3.32 23.31
CA THR A 14 15.88 2.02 23.30
C THR A 14 15.55 1.56 21.88
N VAL A 15 15.07 2.48 21.04
CA VAL A 15 14.71 2.16 19.64
C VAL A 15 15.95 1.84 18.82
N ALA A 16 17.05 2.56 19.04
CA ALA A 16 18.33 2.26 18.41
C ALA A 16 18.84 0.85 18.78
N SER A 17 18.72 0.47 20.06
CA SER A 17 19.07 -0.89 20.52
C SER A 17 18.24 -1.96 19.84
N HIS A 18 16.91 -1.77 19.76
CA HIS A 18 16.04 -2.71 19.07
C HIS A 18 16.38 -2.83 17.58
N LEU A 19 16.68 -1.72 16.91
CA LEU A 19 17.08 -1.73 15.50
C LEU A 19 18.36 -2.54 15.29
N GLU A 20 19.35 -2.36 16.17
CA GLU A 20 20.60 -3.11 16.11
C GLU A 20 20.38 -4.61 16.36
N GLU A 21 19.60 -4.97 17.37
CA GLU A 21 19.26 -6.37 17.67
C GLU A 21 18.54 -7.06 16.49
N LEU A 22 17.56 -6.39 15.90
CA LEU A 22 16.80 -6.92 14.75
C LEU A 22 17.69 -7.07 13.51
N ALA A 23 18.49 -6.05 13.19
CA ALA A 23 19.41 -6.10 12.05
C ALA A 23 20.44 -7.22 12.22
N ASN A 24 20.97 -7.41 13.43
CA ASN A 24 21.92 -8.49 13.74
C ASN A 24 21.27 -9.88 13.62
N LYS A 25 20.03 -10.03 14.12
CA LYS A 25 19.26 -11.28 14.00
C LYS A 25 19.09 -11.70 12.54
N ASP A 26 18.88 -10.73 11.66
CA ASP A 26 18.68 -10.95 10.23
C ASP A 26 19.98 -10.93 9.41
N GLN A 27 21.13 -10.80 10.08
CA GLN A 27 22.47 -10.72 9.47
C GLN A 27 22.58 -9.59 8.42
N LYS A 28 21.90 -8.48 8.66
CA LYS A 28 21.85 -7.30 7.77
C LYS A 28 22.48 -6.10 8.45
N SER A 29 22.96 -5.15 7.65
CA SER A 29 23.27 -3.82 8.18
C SER A 29 21.99 -3.12 8.63
N MET A 30 22.06 -2.26 9.65
CA MET A 30 20.89 -1.47 10.10
C MET A 30 20.24 -0.68 8.95
N THR A 31 21.03 -0.14 8.02
CA THR A 31 20.51 0.58 6.85
C THR A 31 19.74 -0.35 5.91
N ALA A 32 20.29 -1.54 5.62
CA ALA A 32 19.63 -2.50 4.74
C ALA A 32 18.34 -3.03 5.36
N PHE A 33 18.38 -3.37 6.65
CA PHE A 33 17.20 -3.78 7.41
C PHE A 33 16.13 -2.68 7.43
N LEU A 34 16.51 -1.44 7.75
CA LEU A 34 15.56 -0.33 7.79
C LEU A 34 14.95 -0.05 6.41
N GLN A 35 15.74 -0.15 5.33
CA GLN A 35 15.24 0.03 3.97
C GLN A 35 14.20 -1.04 3.61
N GLU A 36 14.48 -2.30 3.93
CA GLU A 36 13.54 -3.40 3.71
C GLU A 36 12.25 -3.22 4.49
N VAL A 37 12.33 -2.90 5.79
CA VAL A 37 11.14 -2.63 6.61
C VAL A 37 10.32 -1.46 6.07
N ILE A 38 10.96 -0.42 5.54
CA ILE A 38 10.25 0.71 4.92
C ILE A 38 9.48 0.27 3.68
N GLU A 39 10.11 -0.52 2.80
CA GLU A 39 9.48 -1.01 1.57
C GLU A 39 8.34 -1.99 1.89
N GLU A 40 8.54 -2.92 2.82
CA GLU A 40 7.48 -3.84 3.28
C GLU A 40 6.26 -3.08 3.79
N ARG A 41 6.49 -2.07 4.65
CA ARG A 41 5.40 -1.22 5.16
C ARG A 41 4.72 -0.41 4.05
N TYR A 42 5.47 0.02 3.06
CA TYR A 42 4.90 0.76 1.94
C TYR A 42 4.02 -0.13 1.06
N GLU A 43 4.47 -1.36 0.76
CA GLU A 43 3.69 -2.35 0.01
C GLU A 43 2.39 -2.70 0.72
N GLU A 44 2.42 -2.93 2.05
CA GLU A 44 1.23 -3.17 2.86
C GLU A 44 0.20 -2.04 2.72
N ILE A 45 0.67 -0.78 2.80
CA ILE A 45 -0.18 0.40 2.65
C ILE A 45 -0.76 0.51 1.24
N GLU A 46 0.03 0.19 0.21
CA GLU A 46 -0.42 0.25 -1.18
C GLU A 46 -1.51 -0.80 -1.46
N VAL A 47 -1.34 -2.02 -0.96
CA VAL A 47 -2.35 -3.07 -1.04
C VAL A 47 -3.63 -2.62 -0.36
N GLN A 48 -3.54 -2.06 0.85
CA GLN A 48 -4.71 -1.57 1.57
C GLN A 48 -5.45 -0.47 0.80
N LYS A 49 -4.72 0.50 0.24
CA LYS A 49 -5.33 1.57 -0.58
C LYS A 49 -6.08 1.02 -1.79
N LYS A 50 -5.57 -0.03 -2.43
CA LYS A 50 -6.24 -0.68 -3.57
C LYS A 50 -7.53 -1.38 -3.13
N LEU A 51 -7.51 -2.06 -1.98
CA LEU A 51 -8.71 -2.69 -1.42
C LEU A 51 -9.76 -1.64 -1.04
N ASP A 52 -9.37 -0.57 -0.37
CA ASP A 52 -10.26 0.53 0.02
C ASP A 52 -10.90 1.19 -1.22
N ALA A 53 -10.14 1.34 -2.31
CA ALA A 53 -10.66 1.89 -3.57
C ALA A 53 -11.67 0.93 -4.24
N LEU A 54 -11.44 -0.38 -4.18
CA LEU A 54 -12.39 -1.38 -4.68
C LEU A 54 -13.67 -1.40 -3.85
N GLU A 55 -13.56 -1.32 -2.53
CA GLU A 55 -14.71 -1.23 -1.63
C GLU A 55 -15.50 0.07 -1.85
N ALA A 56 -14.83 1.20 -1.99
CA ALA A 56 -15.45 2.47 -2.34
C ALA A 56 -16.16 2.41 -3.71
N PHE A 57 -15.56 1.73 -4.69
CA PHE A 57 -16.17 1.52 -6.02
C PHE A 57 -17.38 0.58 -5.96
N ALA A 58 -17.32 -0.51 -5.18
CA ALA A 58 -18.44 -1.43 -4.99
C ALA A 58 -19.59 -0.77 -4.21
N GLY A 59 -19.27 0.02 -3.18
CA GLY A 59 -20.24 0.79 -2.39
C GLY A 59 -20.91 1.91 -3.19
N SER A 60 -20.17 2.61 -4.05
CA SER A 60 -20.72 3.63 -4.97
C SER A 60 -21.38 3.03 -6.22
N GLY A 61 -21.03 1.79 -6.59
CA GLY A 61 -21.54 1.11 -7.77
C GLY A 61 -22.95 0.53 -7.62
N THR A 62 -23.42 0.28 -6.40
CA THR A 62 -24.79 -0.21 -6.17
C THR A 62 -25.88 0.82 -6.52
N GLY A 63 -25.55 2.12 -6.60
CA GLY A 63 -26.49 3.17 -6.99
C GLY A 63 -26.48 3.55 -8.47
N LEU A 64 -25.37 3.33 -9.20
CA LEU A 64 -25.20 3.81 -10.59
C LEU A 64 -25.20 2.70 -11.64
N PHE A 65 -24.76 1.47 -11.32
CA PHE A 65 -24.72 0.39 -12.31
C PHE A 65 -26.04 -0.36 -12.48
N GLY A 66 -26.95 -0.31 -11.50
CA GLY A 66 -28.25 -0.96 -11.58
C GLY A 66 -29.25 -0.28 -12.53
N ASP A 67 -29.16 1.04 -12.66
CA ASP A 67 -30.16 1.83 -13.39
C ASP A 67 -29.73 2.11 -14.85
N LEU A 68 -28.43 2.29 -15.10
CA LEU A 68 -27.91 2.52 -16.46
C LEU A 68 -27.99 1.26 -17.33
N THR A 69 -27.78 0.07 -16.75
CA THR A 69 -27.72 -1.15 -17.56
C THR A 69 -29.09 -1.66 -18.02
N ILE A 70 -30.14 -1.62 -17.18
CA ILE A 70 -31.42 -2.23 -17.56
C ILE A 70 -32.18 -1.37 -18.58
N GLN A 71 -32.11 -0.04 -18.45
CA GLN A 71 -32.81 0.87 -19.36
C GLN A 71 -32.12 0.94 -20.72
N GLU A 72 -30.78 0.96 -20.77
CA GLU A 72 -30.01 0.95 -22.03
C GLU A 72 -30.11 -0.40 -22.77
N ILE A 73 -30.10 -1.53 -22.05
CA ILE A 73 -30.26 -2.85 -22.67
C ILE A 73 -31.67 -3.01 -23.28
N LYS A 74 -32.71 -2.45 -22.63
CA LYS A 74 -34.08 -2.52 -23.14
C LYS A 74 -34.30 -1.60 -24.34
N ALA A 75 -33.64 -0.43 -24.38
CA ALA A 75 -33.70 0.48 -25.53
C ALA A 75 -33.02 -0.09 -26.79
N ASN A 76 -32.04 -0.98 -26.62
CA ASN A 76 -31.30 -1.58 -27.74
C ASN A 76 -31.92 -2.89 -28.26
N TRP A 77 -33.02 -3.35 -27.67
CA TRP A 77 -33.79 -4.53 -28.11
C TRP A 77 -35.08 -4.17 -28.87
N ASP A 78 -35.40 -2.88 -29.01
CA ASP A 78 -36.57 -2.38 -29.75
C ASP A 78 -36.16 -1.83 -31.13
N VAL A 79 -35.36 -2.61 -31.86
CA VAL A 79 -35.04 -2.40 -33.29
C VAL A 79 -35.26 -3.68 -34.07
#